data_AF-A0A7Y7CQ98-F1
#
_entry.id   AF-A0A7Y7CQ98-F1
#
_cell.length_a   1.000
_cell.length_b   1.000
_cell.length_c   1.000
_cell.angle_alpha   90.00
_cell.angle_beta   90.00
_cell.angle_gamma   90.00
#
_symmetry.space_group_name_H-M   'P 1'
#
loop_
_entity.id
_entity.type
_entity.pdbx_description
1 polymer ?
#
loop_
_entity_poly.entity_id
_entity_poly.type
_entity_poly.pdbx_seq_one_letter_code
_entity_poly.pdbx_strand_id
1 'polypeptide(L)' 'MIKIAKYPRIVFLALFLIIYFATYFCGLENAVIRAASSATLAFILASKRKEFKTQTGTKTQVTWFLLKEPIILE' A
#
# COMPACT_ATOMS: atom_id res chain seq x y z
N MET A 1 15.96 -0.61 -5.22
CA MET A 1 14.61 -0.05 -4.95
C MET A 1 13.46 -1.07 -5.08
N ILE A 2 13.59 -2.18 -5.83
CA ILE A 2 12.50 -3.16 -6.05
C ILE A 2 12.18 -4.07 -4.84
N LYS A 3 13.08 -4.20 -3.84
CA LYS A 3 12.90 -5.11 -2.70
C LYS A 3 11.73 -4.74 -1.76
N ILE A 4 11.34 -3.47 -1.69
CA ILE A 4 10.26 -2.98 -0.81
C ILE A 4 8.87 -3.42 -1.33
N ALA A 5 8.71 -3.50 -2.65
CA ALA A 5 7.46 -3.96 -3.27
C ALA A 5 7.15 -5.44 -3.02
N LYS A 6 8.12 -6.22 -2.50
CA LYS A 6 7.94 -7.64 -2.17
C LYS A 6 7.08 -7.84 -0.91
N TYR A 7 6.99 -6.84 -0.02
CA TYR A 7 6.27 -6.93 1.26
C TYR A 7 5.18 -5.86 1.36
N PRO A 8 4.07 -6.00 0.61
CA PRO A 8 2.99 -5.00 0.60
C PRO A 8 2.40 -4.74 1.99
N ARG A 9 2.44 -5.74 2.89
CA ARG A 9 2.00 -5.60 4.29
C ARG A 9 2.89 -4.65 5.12
N ILE A 10 4.21 -4.67 4.90
CA ILE A 10 5.15 -3.79 5.61
C ILE A 10 4.98 -2.36 5.12
N VAL A 11 4.81 -2.17 3.81
CA VAL A 11 4.55 -0.86 3.20
C VAL A 11 3.24 -0.28 3.72
N PHE A 12 2.17 -1.09 3.79
CA PHE A 12 0.89 -0.69 4.36
C PHE A 12 1.04 -0.26 5.83
N LEU A 13 1.71 -1.05 6.66
CA LEU A 13 1.90 -0.73 8.08
C LEU A 13 2.69 0.57 8.27
N ALA A 14 3.77 0.75 7.51
CA ALA A 14 4.57 1.98 7.55
C ALA A 14 3.74 3.21 7.14
N LEU A 15 3.00 3.11 6.03
CA LEU A 15 2.11 4.19 5.57
C LEU A 15 1.00 4.50 6.59
N PHE A 16 0.39 3.47 7.16
CA PHE A 16 -0.64 3.62 8.19
C PHE A 16 -0.10 4.38 9.40
N LEU A 17 1.05 3.99 9.93
CA LEU A 17 1.66 4.68 11.07
C LEU A 17 2.00 6.14 10.73
N ILE A 18 2.60 6.41 9.57
CA ILE A 18 2.93 7.77 9.14
C ILE A 18 1.68 8.64 9.08
N ILE A 19 0.61 8.17 8.42
CA ILE A 19 -0.64 8.92 8.26
C ILE A 19 -1.36 9.07 9.61
N TYR A 20 -1.32 8.05 10.46
CA TYR A 20 -1.94 8.09 11.79
C TYR A 20 -1.25 9.10 12.72
N PHE A 21 0.08 9.14 12.72
CA PHE A 21 0.81 10.16 13.47
C PHE A 21 0.60 11.55 12.88
N ALA A 22 0.61 11.71 11.55
CA ALA A 22 0.33 12.99 10.91
C ALA A 22 -1.06 13.52 11.27
N THR A 23 -2.09 12.67 11.27
CA THR A 23 -3.45 13.04 11.68
C THR A 23 -3.58 13.28 13.18
N TYR A 24 -2.78 12.62 14.02
CA TYR A 24 -2.67 12.93 15.45
C TYR A 24 -2.12 14.34 15.67
N PHE A 25 -1.00 14.69 15.02
CA PHE A 25 -0.43 16.05 15.10
C PHE A 25 -1.34 17.12 14.49
N CYS A 26 -2.22 16.75 13.57
CA CYS A 26 -3.21 17.66 12.98
C CYS A 26 -4.42 17.94 13.90
N GLY A 27 -4.45 17.38 15.12
CA GLY A 27 -5.51 17.64 16.11
C GLY A 27 -6.74 16.73 15.96
N LEU A 28 -6.63 15.61 15.23
CA LEU A 28 -7.74 14.66 15.12
C LEU A 28 -7.78 13.77 16.37
N GLU A 29 -8.50 14.21 17.41
CA GLU A 29 -8.53 13.53 18.72
C GLU A 29 -9.27 12.20 18.69
N ASN A 30 -10.32 12.08 17.88
CA ASN A 30 -11.14 10.89 17.76
C ASN A 30 -10.34 9.71 17.19
N ALA A 31 -9.91 8.80 18.06
CA ALA A 31 -9.08 7.66 17.70
C ALA A 31 -9.72 6.75 16.64
N VAL A 32 -11.05 6.58 16.69
CA VAL A 32 -11.81 5.75 15.72
C VAL A 32 -11.77 6.39 14.32
N ILE A 33 -12.10 7.68 14.23
CA ILE A 33 -12.10 8.41 12.95
C ILE A 33 -10.69 8.47 12.40
N ARG A 34 -9.70 8.69 13.26
CA ARG A 34 -8.27 8.70 12.90
C ARG A 34 -7.81 7.37 12.34
N ALA A 35 -8.14 6.27 13.00
CA ALA A 35 -7.79 4.94 12.52
C ALA A 35 -8.48 4.62 11.19
N ALA A 36 -9.77 4.91 11.05
CA ALA A 36 -10.53 4.64 9.84
C ALA A 36 -10.01 5.44 8.63
N SER A 37 -9.77 6.74 8.79
CA SER A 37 -9.25 7.60 7.72
C SER A 37 -7.82 7.21 7.33
N SER A 38 -6.96 6.94 8.34
CA SER A 38 -5.57 6.52 8.11
C SER A 38 -5.49 5.16 7.42
N ALA A 39 -6.32 4.20 7.82
CA ALA A 39 -6.38 2.88 7.18
C ALA A 39 -6.85 2.98 5.72
N THR A 40 -7.85 3.83 5.46
CA THR A 40 -8.38 4.04 4.10
C THR A 40 -7.33 4.65 3.18
N LEU A 41 -6.64 5.70 3.63
CA LEU A 41 -5.57 6.35 2.88
C LEU A 41 -4.37 5.41 2.68
N ALA A 42 -3.94 4.72 3.72
CA ALA A 42 -2.85 3.74 3.64
C ALA A 42 -3.19 2.60 2.66
N PHE A 43 -4.45 2.18 2.57
CA PHE A 43 -4.88 1.14 1.65
C PHE A 43 -4.84 1.60 0.18
N ILE A 44 -5.23 2.84 -0.09
CA ILE A 44 -5.16 3.44 -1.43
C ILE A 44 -3.70 3.60 -1.85
N LEU A 45 -2.86 4.09 -0.94
CA LEU A 45 -1.43 4.26 -1.20
C LEU A 45 -0.64 2.95 -1.15
N ALA A 46 -1.14 1.85 -0.59
CA ALA A 46 -0.38 0.61 -0.54
C ALA A 46 -0.25 -0.05 -1.92
N SER A 47 0.91 -0.65 -2.17
CA SER A 47 1.14 -1.45 -3.37
C SER A 47 0.26 -2.70 -3.37
N LYS A 48 -0.47 -2.94 -4.46
CA LYS A 48 -1.31 -4.12 -4.67
C LYS A 48 -0.55 -5.14 -5.50
N ARG A 49 -0.39 -6.35 -4.95
CA ARG A 49 0.18 -7.49 -5.67
C ARG A 49 -0.97 -8.31 -6.26
N LYS A 50 -0.96 -8.52 -7.58
CA LYS A 50 -1.91 -9.36 -8.28
C LYS A 50 -1.15 -10.43 -9.04
N GLU A 51 -1.41 -11.69 -8.71
CA GLU A 51 -0.86 -12.82 -9.45
C GLU A 51 -1.84 -13.20 -10.56
N PHE A 52 -1.33 -13.40 -11.77
CA PHE A 52 -2.14 -13.87 -12.89
C PHE A 52 -1.43 -15.03 -13.60
N LYS A 53 -2.23 -16.03 -13.98
CA LYS A 53 -1.75 -17.18 -14.75
C LYS A 53 -1.84 -16.84 -16.24
N THR A 54 -0.72 -16.89 -16.93
CA THR A 54 -0.66 -16.86 -18.39
C THR A 54 -0.51 -18.28 -18.93
N GLN A 55 -0.74 -18.46 -20.23
CA GLN A 55 -0.58 -19.75 -20.91
C GLN A 55 0.87 -20.29 -20.85
N THR A 56 1.82 -19.42 -20.49
CA THR A 56 3.27 -19.70 -20.42
C THR A 56 3.87 -19.65 -19.01
N GLY A 57 3.09 -19.33 -17.97
CA GLY A 57 3.60 -19.28 -16.59
C GLY A 57 2.75 -18.47 -15.60
N THR A 58 3.16 -18.44 -14.33
CA THR A 58 2.53 -17.58 -13.31
C THR A 58 3.31 -16.29 -13.24
N LYS A 59 2.72 -15.16 -13.65
CA LYS A 59 3.34 -13.84 -13.55
C LYS A 59 2.76 -13.08 -12.37
N THR A 60 3.61 -12.33 -11.67
CA THR A 60 3.16 -11.44 -10.60
C THR A 60 3.20 -10.00 -11.08
N GLN A 61 2.05 -9.33 -11.09
CA GLN A 61 2.00 -7.89 -11.28
C GLN A 61 1.93 -7.15 -9.95
N VAL A 62 2.79 -6.15 -9.84
CA VAL A 62 2.81 -5.18 -8.75
C VAL A 62 2.27 -3.87 -9.30
N THR A 63 1.11 -3.44 -8.80
CA THR A 63 0.51 -2.15 -9.14
C THR A 63 0.54 -1.25 -7.93
N TRP A 64 1.04 -0.02 -8.09
CA TRP A 64 1.07 0.97 -7.03
C TRP A 64 0.36 2.23 -7.54
N PHE A 65 -0.42 2.92 -6.69
CA PHE A 65 -1.09 4.17 -7.07
C PHE A 65 -0.11 5.25 -7.54
N LEU A 66 1.12 5.25 -7.00
CA LEU A 66 2.21 6.14 -7.43
C LEU A 66 2.94 5.68 -8.70
N LEU A 67 2.76 4.43 -9.13
CA LEU A 67 3.36 3.93 -10.36
C LEU A 67 2.45 4.21 -11.55
N LYS A 68 2.98 4.97 -12.52
CA LYS A 68 2.32 5.22 -13.81
C LYS A 68 2.09 3.93 -14.60
N GLU A 69 3.01 2.98 -14.50
CA GLU A 69 2.93 1.68 -15.17
C GLU A 69 3.09 0.53 -14.16
N PRO A 70 2.27 -0.53 -14.26
CA PRO A 70 2.41 -1.68 -13.38
C PRO A 70 3.70 -2.45 -13.70
N ILE A 71 4.43 -2.87 -12.65
CA ILE A 71 5.62 -3.70 -12.81
C ILE A 71 5.17 -5.15 -12.94
N ILE A 72 5.55 -5.81 -14.04
CA ILE A 72 5.36 -7.25 -14.23
C ILE A 72 6.65 -7.93 -13.80
N LEU A 73 6.58 -8.76 -12.76
CA LEU A 73 7.65 -9.64 -12.33
C LEU A 73 7.36 -11.02 -12.93
N GLU A 74 8.25 -11.46 -13.83
CA GLU A 74 8.30 -12.81 -14.40
C GLU A 74 8.93 -13.82 -13.42
#